data_AF-A0A0H5RHN5-F1
#
_entry.id   AF-A0A0H5RHN5-F1
#
_cell.length_a   1.000
_cell.length_b   1.000
_cell.length_c   1.000
_cell.angle_alpha   90.00
_cell.angle_beta   90.00
_cell.angle_gamma   90.00
#
_symmetry.space_group_name_H-M   'P 1'
#
loop_
_entity.id
_entity.type
_entity.pdbx_description
1 polymer ?
#
loop_
_entity_poly.entity_id
_entity_poly.type
_entity_poly.pdbx_seq_one_letter_code
_entity_poly.pdbx_strand_id
1 'polypeptide(L)'
;LPDNLKALFRSVAMTIPDNNLIAEVILYSEGFSHAALLGAKLVSIYDLSRQLLSAQKHYDWGLRALKTVLRLGGQLIDQHRRHERSVNGEGVSSLTVQDETCLIVKALSANTLSKLTYTDSVRFISLLGDVF
;
A
#
# COMPACT_ATOMS: atom_id res chain seq x y z
N LEU A 1 -6.04 30.22 -14.52
CA LEU A 1 -5.05 31.28 -14.21
C LEU A 1 -5.12 32.29 -15.35
N PRO A 2 -5.33 33.59 -15.09
CA PRO A 2 -5.32 34.62 -16.14
C PRO A 2 -4.03 34.59 -16.95
N ASP A 3 -4.09 34.91 -18.25
CA ASP A 3 -2.95 34.71 -19.16
C ASP A 3 -1.73 35.55 -18.81
N ASN A 4 -1.94 36.76 -18.27
CA ASN A 4 -0.87 37.64 -17.77
C ASN A 4 -0.06 36.99 -16.63
N LEU A 5 -0.70 36.23 -15.76
CA LEU A 5 -0.06 35.49 -14.68
C LEU A 5 0.54 34.18 -15.19
N LYS A 6 -0.14 33.48 -16.10
CA LYS A 6 0.35 32.23 -16.69
C LYS A 6 1.68 32.41 -17.41
N ALA A 7 1.89 33.56 -18.05
CA ALA A 7 3.15 33.92 -18.69
C ALA A 7 4.35 34.03 -17.71
N LEU A 8 4.10 34.27 -16.42
CA LEU A 8 5.14 34.37 -15.39
C LEU A 8 5.57 33.00 -14.82
N PHE A 9 4.83 31.93 -15.15
CA PHE A 9 5.12 30.58 -14.66
C PHE A 9 5.62 29.67 -15.76
N ARG A 10 6.62 28.85 -15.43
CA ARG A 10 6.98 27.69 -16.22
C ARG A 10 6.11 26.51 -15.81
N SER A 11 5.15 26.14 -16.65
CA SER A 11 4.26 25.01 -16.36
C SER A 11 5.00 23.68 -16.40
N VAL A 12 4.73 22.82 -15.42
CA VAL A 12 5.21 21.42 -15.36
C VAL A 12 3.99 20.51 -15.25
N ALA A 13 3.91 19.49 -16.11
CA ALA A 13 2.85 18.49 -16.05
C ALA A 13 3.24 17.35 -15.09
N MET A 14 2.38 17.05 -14.11
CA MET A 14 2.55 15.98 -13.13
C MET A 14 1.25 15.18 -12.99
N THR A 15 0.85 14.48 -14.06
CA THR A 15 -0.47 13.87 -14.18
C THR A 15 -0.56 12.46 -13.59
N ILE A 16 0.46 11.62 -13.79
CA ILE A 16 0.45 10.21 -13.37
C ILE A 16 1.79 9.89 -12.71
N PRO A 17 1.81 9.53 -11.42
CA PRO A 17 3.01 9.05 -10.74
C PRO A 17 3.26 7.56 -11.05
N ASP A 18 4.51 7.11 -10.91
CA ASP A 18 4.85 5.68 -10.95
C ASP A 18 4.59 5.04 -9.58
N ASN A 19 3.41 4.44 -9.41
CA ASN A 19 3.01 3.84 -8.15
C ASN A 19 3.84 2.60 -7.78
N ASN A 20 4.34 1.84 -8.77
CA ASN A 20 5.12 0.62 -8.54
C ASN A 20 6.47 0.98 -7.93
N LEU A 21 7.19 1.91 -8.57
CA LEU A 21 8.48 2.38 -8.07
C LEU A 21 8.34 3.02 -6.68
N ILE A 22 7.30 3.84 -6.47
CA ILE A 22 7.06 4.46 -5.16
C ILE A 22 6.80 3.40 -4.09
N ALA A 23 5.96 2.41 -4.36
CA ALA A 23 5.64 1.35 -3.40
C ALA A 23 6.87 0.50 -3.06
N GLU A 24 7.64 0.10 -4.06
CA GLU A 24 8.88 -0.67 -3.90
C GLU A 24 9.90 0.07 -3.03
N VAL A 25 10.21 1.33 -3.37
CA VAL A 25 11.21 2.12 -2.65
C VAL A 25 10.80 2.35 -1.19
N ILE A 26 9.52 2.64 -0.94
CA ILE A 26 9.02 2.84 0.42
C ILE A 26 9.15 1.54 1.22
N LEU A 27 8.69 0.40 0.69
CA LEU A 27 8.79 -0.89 1.39
C LEU A 27 10.25 -1.27 1.68
N TYR A 28 11.16 -1.06 0.74
CA TYR A 28 12.58 -1.28 0.99
C TYR A 28 13.11 -0.39 2.13
N SER A 29 12.71 0.88 2.16
CA SER A 29 13.14 1.82 3.22
C SER A 29 12.60 1.46 4.60
N GLU A 30 11.45 0.79 4.68
CA GLU A 30 10.83 0.33 5.94
C GLU A 30 11.40 -1.03 6.42
N GLY A 31 12.19 -1.71 5.59
CA GLY A 31 12.88 -2.95 5.97
C GLY A 31 12.27 -4.25 5.44
N PHE A 32 11.40 -4.18 4.42
CA PHE A 32 10.93 -5.37 3.71
C PHE A 32 12.01 -5.91 2.76
N SER A 33 12.20 -7.22 2.76
CA SER A 33 13.17 -7.91 1.90
C SER A 33 12.59 -8.16 0.49
N HIS A 34 11.30 -8.47 0.40
CA HIS A 34 10.59 -8.76 -0.85
C HIS A 34 9.73 -7.59 -1.34
N ALA A 35 10.22 -6.37 -1.13
CA ALA A 35 9.51 -5.12 -1.42
C ALA A 35 9.05 -4.99 -2.88
N ALA A 36 9.85 -5.40 -3.86
CA ALA A 36 9.48 -5.33 -5.28
C ALA A 36 8.23 -6.17 -5.60
N LEU A 37 8.19 -7.42 -5.11
CA LEU A 37 7.06 -8.33 -5.30
C LEU A 37 5.80 -7.80 -4.59
N LEU A 38 5.95 -7.42 -3.32
CA LEU A 38 4.83 -6.95 -2.49
C LEU A 38 4.27 -5.61 -2.97
N GLY A 39 5.14 -4.71 -3.41
CA GLY A 39 4.76 -3.40 -3.96
C GLY A 39 3.92 -3.56 -5.23
N ALA A 40 4.35 -4.41 -6.17
CA ALA A 40 3.61 -4.68 -7.40
C ALA A 40 2.23 -5.32 -7.12
N LYS A 41 2.16 -6.30 -6.19
CA LYS A 41 0.89 -6.90 -5.75
C LYS A 41 -0.04 -5.87 -5.13
N LEU A 42 0.49 -4.97 -4.28
CA LEU A 42 -0.29 -3.94 -3.62
C LEU A 42 -0.87 -2.93 -4.61
N VAL A 43 -0.07 -2.45 -5.57
CA VAL A 43 -0.55 -1.53 -6.62
C VAL A 43 -1.62 -2.21 -7.47
N SER A 44 -1.40 -3.48 -7.83
CA SER A 44 -2.38 -4.27 -8.59
C SER A 44 -3.72 -4.37 -7.88
N ILE A 45 -3.75 -4.57 -6.55
CA ILE A 45 -5.00 -4.58 -5.78
C ILE A 45 -5.70 -3.23 -5.82
N TYR A 46 -4.97 -2.11 -5.73
CA TYR A 46 -5.56 -0.78 -5.81
C TYR A 46 -6.20 -0.54 -7.18
N ASP A 47 -5.52 -0.94 -8.26
CA ASP A 47 -6.04 -0.81 -9.62
C ASP A 47 -7.26 -1.72 -9.87
N LEU A 48 -7.19 -2.98 -9.43
CA LEU A 48 -8.31 -3.93 -9.55
C LEU A 48 -9.50 -3.51 -8.68
N SER A 49 -9.26 -3.04 -7.45
CA SER A 49 -10.33 -2.57 -6.56
C SER A 49 -11.05 -1.36 -7.14
N ARG A 50 -10.33 -0.46 -7.82
CA ARG A 50 -10.92 0.68 -8.53
C ARG A 50 -11.81 0.24 -9.71
N GLN A 51 -11.48 -0.87 -10.36
CA GLN A 51 -12.19 -1.35 -11.55
C GLN A 51 -13.37 -2.27 -11.21
N LEU A 52 -13.25 -3.10 -10.17
CA LEU A 52 -14.18 -4.19 -9.87
C LEU A 52 -15.18 -3.88 -8.74
N LEU A 53 -14.86 -2.95 -7.84
CA LEU A 53 -15.76 -2.54 -6.76
C LEU A 53 -16.72 -1.45 -7.21
N SER A 54 -17.78 -1.25 -6.43
CA SER A 54 -18.75 -0.20 -6.73
C SER A 54 -18.12 1.20 -6.65
N ALA A 55 -18.54 2.10 -7.54
CA ALA A 55 -18.02 3.47 -7.62
C ALA A 55 -18.62 4.37 -6.53
N GLN A 56 -18.15 4.23 -5.29
CA GLN A 56 -18.56 5.07 -4.16
C GLN A 56 -17.74 6.36 -4.09
N LYS A 57 -18.39 7.49 -3.76
CA LYS A 57 -17.73 8.81 -3.69
C LYS A 57 -16.63 8.90 -2.63
N HIS A 58 -16.76 8.13 -1.55
CA HIS A 58 -15.82 8.14 -0.44
C HIS A 58 -14.67 7.12 -0.59
N TYR A 59 -14.67 6.29 -1.64
CA TYR A 59 -13.56 5.39 -1.92
C TYR A 59 -12.39 6.18 -2.47
N ASP A 60 -11.21 5.95 -1.89
CA ASP A 60 -9.96 6.58 -2.29
C ASP A 60 -8.93 5.51 -2.62
N TRP A 61 -8.70 5.31 -3.92
CA TRP A 61 -7.68 4.42 -4.48
C TRP A 61 -6.44 5.19 -4.99
N GLY A 62 -6.28 6.45 -4.57
CA GLY A 62 -5.16 7.30 -5.00
C GLY A 62 -3.85 7.04 -4.23
N LEU A 63 -2.79 7.72 -4.66
CA LEU A 63 -1.45 7.61 -4.07
C LEU A 63 -1.41 7.93 -2.56
N ARG A 64 -2.30 8.82 -2.08
CA ARG A 64 -2.42 9.15 -0.65
C ARG A 64 -2.84 7.94 0.18
N ALA A 65 -3.85 7.20 -0.29
CA ALA A 65 -4.31 5.99 0.37
C ALA A 65 -3.22 4.90 0.33
N LEU A 66 -2.58 4.71 -0.83
CA LEU A 66 -1.47 3.77 -0.99
C LEU A 66 -0.32 4.05 0.01
N LYS A 67 0.14 5.30 0.10
CA LYS A 67 1.19 5.71 1.07
C LYS A 67 0.80 5.44 2.53
N THR A 68 -0.49 5.55 2.85
CA THR A 68 -0.98 5.29 4.21
C THR A 68 -0.85 3.82 4.57
N VAL A 69 -1.18 2.91 3.63
CA VAL A 69 -1.03 1.46 3.81
C VAL A 69 0.45 1.09 3.91
N LEU A 70 1.30 1.64 3.05
CA LEU A 70 2.74 1.40 3.07
C LEU A 70 3.37 1.78 4.42
N ARG A 71 3.04 2.98 4.93
CA ARG A 71 3.51 3.43 6.25
C ARG A 71 3.00 2.54 7.39
N LEU A 72 1.75 2.08 7.30
CA LEU A 72 1.19 1.16 8.29
C LEU A 72 1.90 -0.21 8.24
N GLY A 73 2.22 -0.70 7.05
CA GLY A 73 3.05 -1.89 6.85
C GLY A 73 4.42 -1.74 7.52
N GLY A 74 5.08 -0.59 7.34
CA GLY A 74 6.33 -0.24 8.02
C GLY A 74 6.24 -0.26 9.55
N GLN A 75 5.15 0.28 10.11
CA GLN A 75 4.91 0.20 11.55
C GLN A 75 4.70 -1.24 12.04
N LEU A 76 4.01 -2.08 11.26
CA LEU A 76 3.75 -3.47 11.63
C LEU A 76 5.02 -4.34 11.57
N ILE A 77 5.88 -4.15 10.57
CA ILE A 77 7.15 -4.90 10.49
C ILE A 77 8.10 -4.50 11.62
N ASP A 78 8.15 -3.22 11.99
CA ASP A 78 8.94 -2.78 13.14
C ASP A 78 8.40 -3.33 14.47
N GLN A 79 7.08 -3.31 14.68
CA GLN A 79 6.46 -3.95 15.85
C GLN A 79 6.77 -5.44 15.92
N HIS A 80 6.68 -6.14 14.79
CA HIS A 80 6.98 -7.56 14.71
C HIS A 80 8.46 -7.84 15.02
N ARG A 81 9.38 -7.04 14.46
CA ARG A 81 10.82 -7.16 14.74
C ARG A 81 11.17 -6.88 16.19
N ARG A 82 10.50 -5.91 16.84
CA ARG A 82 10.68 -5.65 18.28
C ARG A 82 10.19 -6.83 19.11
N HIS A 83 9.07 -7.43 18.74
CA HIS A 83 8.54 -8.62 19.41
C HIS A 83 9.50 -9.81 19.25
N GLU A 84 9.99 -10.08 18.04
CA GLU A 84 10.97 -11.14 17.76
C GLU A 84 12.27 -10.95 18.56
N ARG A 85 12.80 -9.72 18.66
CA ARG A 85 13.99 -9.43 19.48
C ARG A 85 13.78 -9.72 20.96
N SER A 86 12.57 -9.50 21.48
CA SER A 86 12.24 -9.81 22.87
C SER A 86 12.14 -11.31 23.14
N VAL A 87 11.77 -12.12 22.14
CA VAL A 87 11.58 -13.57 22.30
C VAL A 87 12.84 -14.36 21.96
N ASN A 88 13.53 -14.00 20.87
CA ASN A 88 14.60 -14.82 20.28
C ASN A 88 16.03 -14.26 20.47
N GLY A 89 16.19 -13.11 21.14
CA GLY A 89 17.50 -12.45 21.28
C GLY A 89 18.00 -11.83 19.96
N GLU A 90 19.27 -11.41 19.90
CA GLU A 90 19.87 -10.64 18.78
C GLU A 90 20.02 -11.38 17.44
N GLY A 91 19.32 -12.51 17.25
CA GLY A 91 19.25 -13.18 15.95
C GLY A 91 18.33 -12.41 15.00
N VAL A 92 18.89 -11.74 14.00
CA VAL A 92 18.09 -11.18 12.89
C VAL A 92 17.67 -12.32 11.97
N SER A 93 16.53 -12.95 12.26
CA SER A 93 15.84 -13.77 11.26
C SER A 93 15.29 -12.85 10.16
N SER A 94 15.73 -13.07 8.93
CA SER A 94 15.05 -12.48 7.77
C SER A 94 13.63 -13.02 7.73
N LEU A 95 12.65 -12.12 7.65
CA LEU A 95 11.24 -12.53 7.58
C LEU A 95 10.99 -13.32 6.30
N THR A 96 10.15 -14.35 6.40
CA THR A 96 9.73 -15.12 5.24
C THR A 96 8.82 -14.24 4.38
N VAL A 97 8.78 -14.50 3.07
CA VAL A 97 7.83 -13.85 2.14
C VAL A 97 6.39 -13.91 2.68
N GLN A 98 6.01 -15.02 3.30
CA GLN A 98 4.66 -15.23 3.86
C GLN A 98 4.36 -14.31 5.06
N ASP A 99 5.35 -14.10 5.93
CA ASP A 99 5.21 -13.21 7.09
C ASP A 99 5.06 -11.75 6.62
N GLU A 100 5.92 -11.33 5.69
CA GLU A 100 5.84 -10.00 5.07
C GLU A 100 4.49 -9.78 4.35
N THR A 101 4.02 -10.81 3.64
CA THR A 101 2.71 -10.79 2.96
C THR A 101 1.58 -10.61 3.97
N CYS A 102 1.60 -11.36 5.07
CA CYS A 102 0.60 -11.26 6.13
C CYS A 102 0.56 -9.85 6.76
N LEU A 103 1.73 -9.24 6.99
CA LEU A 103 1.82 -7.86 7.51
C LEU A 103 1.20 -6.84 6.54
N ILE A 104 1.46 -6.96 5.24
CA ILE A 104 0.87 -6.08 4.22
C ILE A 104 -0.64 -6.28 4.12
N VAL A 105 -1.11 -7.53 4.10
CA VAL A 105 -2.55 -7.87 4.09
C VAL A 105 -3.25 -7.30 5.32
N LYS A 106 -2.62 -7.36 6.49
CA LYS A 106 -3.14 -6.77 7.74
C LYS A 106 -3.20 -5.25 7.67
N ALA A 107 -2.14 -4.59 7.19
CA ALA A 107 -2.12 -3.14 6.98
C ALA A 107 -3.23 -2.68 6.02
N LEU A 108 -3.37 -3.39 4.90
CA LEU A 108 -4.35 -3.09 3.88
C LEU A 108 -5.78 -3.27 4.41
N SER A 109 -6.04 -4.38 5.11
CA SER A 109 -7.36 -4.65 5.70
C SER A 109 -7.74 -3.63 6.78
N ALA A 110 -6.80 -3.23 7.63
CA ALA A 110 -7.04 -2.22 8.66
C ALA A 110 -7.41 -0.84 8.06
N ASN A 111 -6.81 -0.46 6.93
CA ASN A 111 -7.09 0.83 6.29
C ASN A 111 -8.35 0.82 5.42
N THR A 112 -8.56 -0.25 4.66
CA THR A 112 -9.53 -0.28 3.56
C THR A 112 -10.87 -0.86 4.00
N LEU A 113 -10.88 -1.91 4.82
CA LEU A 113 -12.12 -2.64 5.16
C LEU A 113 -13.13 -1.78 5.92
N SER A 114 -12.65 -0.83 6.73
CA SER A 114 -13.50 0.11 7.48
C SER A 114 -14.29 1.10 6.59
N LYS A 115 -13.88 1.27 5.33
CA LYS A 115 -14.50 2.21 4.39
C LYS A 115 -15.48 1.52 3.44
N LEU A 116 -15.35 0.21 3.25
CA LEU A 116 -16.10 -0.56 2.26
C LEU A 116 -17.52 -0.86 2.73
N THR A 117 -18.45 -0.90 1.78
CA THR A 117 -19.77 -1.49 2.00
C THR A 117 -19.65 -2.99 2.25
N TYR A 118 -20.66 -3.61 2.87
CA TYR A 118 -20.65 -5.05 3.13
C TYR A 118 -20.48 -5.90 1.86
N THR A 119 -21.14 -5.53 0.76
CA THR A 119 -21.02 -6.26 -0.51
C THR A 119 -19.63 -6.13 -1.12
N ASP A 120 -19.04 -4.93 -1.03
CA ASP A 120 -17.70 -4.67 -1.56
C ASP A 120 -16.61 -5.27 -0.67
N SER A 121 -16.80 -5.36 0.65
CA SER A 121 -15.83 -5.98 1.55
C SER A 121 -15.67 -7.46 1.28
N VAL A 122 -16.76 -8.18 0.97
CA VAL A 122 -16.71 -9.59 0.56
C VAL A 122 -15.94 -9.75 -0.75
N ARG A 123 -16.23 -8.91 -1.76
CA ARG A 123 -15.50 -8.93 -3.05
C ARG A 123 -14.02 -8.59 -2.86
N PHE A 124 -13.72 -7.62 -2.02
CA PHE A 124 -12.35 -7.22 -1.72
C PHE A 124 -11.56 -8.32 -1.02
N ILE A 125 -12.16 -9.05 -0.08
CA ILE A 125 -11.53 -10.21 0.55
C ILE A 125 -11.26 -11.32 -0.47
N SER A 126 -12.19 -11.59 -1.39
CA SER A 126 -11.97 -12.53 -2.49
C SER A 126 -10.79 -12.10 -3.37
N LEU A 127 -10.76 -10.84 -3.78
CA LEU A 127 -9.66 -10.27 -4.57
C LEU A 127 -8.32 -10.37 -3.85
N LEU A 128 -8.32 -10.19 -2.53
CA LEU A 128 -7.12 -10.29 -1.71
C LEU A 128 -6.54 -11.71 -1.71
N GLY A 129 -7.41 -12.73 -1.64
CA GLY A 129 -7.01 -14.14 -1.73
C GLY A 129 -6.54 -14.56 -3.13
N ASP A 130 -6.99 -13.88 -4.19
CA ASP A 130 -6.54 -14.15 -5.55
C ASP A 130 -5.15 -13.54 -5.84
N VAL A 131 -4.83 -12.39 -5.25
CA VAL A 131 -3.56 -11.68 -5.51
C VAL A 131 -2.43 -12.11 -4.58
N PHE A 132 -2.69 -12.32 -3.29
CA PHE A 132 -1.66 -12.65 -2.30
C PHE A 132 -1.49 -14.15 -2.10
#